data_AF-A0A2R6FU48-F1
#
_entry.id   AF-A0A2R6FU48-F1
#
_cell.length_a   1.000
_cell.length_b   1.000
_cell.length_c   1.000
_cell.angle_alpha   90.00
_cell.angle_beta   90.00
_cell.angle_gamma   90.00
#
_symmetry.space_group_name_H-M   'P 1'
#
loop_
_entity.id
_entity.type
_entity.pdbx_description
1 polymer ?
#
loop_
_entity_poly.entity_id
_entity_poly.type
_entity_poly.pdbx_seq_one_letter_code
_entity_poly.pdbx_strand_id
1 'polypeptide(L)'
;LEAGFPEAEAREITHIQANFDFYNHGWTEMMEFPADELVDHYERYRDFFERYGITIDDPLGGFRPPEGVANAPSTPEKLDDPEHPHAEGGFADDVYVETANGELVVGGTEEPENVPVDRAPGVDPDDVEEVEGAES
;
A
#
# COMPACT_ATOMS: atom_id res chain seq x y z
N LEU A 1 -11.62 6.48 -7.18
CA LEU A 1 -11.80 6.34 -5.72
C LEU A 1 -12.95 7.22 -5.27
N GLU A 2 -13.94 6.70 -4.54
CA GLU A 2 -15.21 7.41 -4.24
C GLU A 2 -15.05 8.61 -3.29
N ALA A 3 -14.05 8.56 -2.41
CA ALA A 3 -13.80 9.62 -1.42
C ALA A 3 -12.80 10.70 -1.91
N GLY A 4 -12.32 10.61 -3.15
CA GLY A 4 -11.40 11.61 -3.74
C GLY A 4 -9.94 11.50 -3.30
N PHE A 5 -9.56 10.46 -2.57
CA PHE A 5 -8.17 10.20 -2.22
C PHE A 5 -7.32 9.87 -3.45
N PRO A 6 -6.04 10.29 -3.50
CA PRO A 6 -5.04 9.70 -4.38
C PRO A 6 -4.92 8.19 -4.13
N GLU A 7 -4.45 7.46 -5.13
CA GLU A 7 -4.25 6.01 -5.04
C GLU A 7 -3.33 5.60 -3.89
N ALA A 8 -2.22 6.31 -3.72
CA ALA A 8 -1.26 6.08 -2.63
C ALA A 8 -1.93 6.19 -1.26
N GLU A 9 -2.76 7.22 -1.04
CA GLU A 9 -3.45 7.44 0.23
C GLU A 9 -4.54 6.38 0.47
N ALA A 10 -5.26 5.97 -0.57
CA ALA A 10 -6.24 4.88 -0.45
C ALA A 10 -5.58 3.53 -0.12
N ARG A 11 -4.40 3.26 -0.69
CA ARG A 11 -3.59 2.08 -0.34
C ARG A 11 -3.12 2.14 1.10
N GLU A 12 -2.58 3.28 1.54
CA GLU A 12 -2.13 3.46 2.93
C GLU A 12 -3.28 3.23 3.93
N ILE A 13 -4.46 3.80 3.69
CA ILE A 13 -5.66 3.59 4.53
C ILE A 13 -6.01 2.10 4.62
N THR A 14 -5.94 1.38 3.49
CA THR A 14 -6.24 -0.06 3.43
C THR A 14 -5.22 -0.87 4.23
N HIS A 15 -3.93 -0.51 4.15
CA HIS A 15 -2.86 -1.16 4.91
C HIS A 15 -3.01 -0.93 6.42
N ILE A 16 -3.34 0.30 6.83
CA ILE A 16 -3.63 0.63 8.23
C ILE A 16 -4.84 -0.17 8.74
N GLN A 17 -5.92 -0.21 7.95
CA GLN A 17 -7.11 -0.98 8.29
C GLN A 17 -6.80 -2.48 8.45
N ALA A 18 -5.96 -3.06 7.58
CA ALA A 18 -5.52 -4.45 7.70
C ALA A 18 -4.68 -4.69 8.98
N ASN A 19 -3.81 -3.75 9.34
CA ASN A 19 -3.02 -3.83 10.58
C ASN A 19 -3.90 -3.88 11.84
N PHE A 20 -5.06 -3.21 11.85
CA PHE A 20 -6.01 -3.32 12.97
C PHE A 20 -6.54 -4.77 13.11
N ASP A 21 -6.83 -5.43 12.00
CA ASP A 21 -7.26 -6.83 11.99
C ASP A 21 -6.13 -7.78 12.44
N PHE A 22 -4.91 -7.54 11.94
CA PHE A 22 -3.73 -8.31 12.35
C PHE A 22 -3.45 -8.17 13.84
N TYR A 23 -3.58 -6.95 14.38
CA TYR A 23 -3.47 -6.70 15.81
C TYR A 23 -4.51 -7.49 16.62
N ASN A 24 -5.79 -7.43 16.21
CA ASN A 24 -6.88 -8.15 16.89
C ASN A 24 -6.69 -9.67 16.87
N HIS A 25 -6.04 -10.19 15.83
CA HIS A 25 -5.69 -11.61 15.70
C HIS A 25 -4.34 -11.98 16.33
N GLY A 26 -3.54 -11.02 16.78
CA GLY A 26 -2.18 -11.26 17.29
C GLY A 26 -1.19 -11.73 16.22
N TRP A 27 -1.43 -11.38 14.95
CA TRP A 27 -0.55 -11.70 13.83
C TRP A 27 0.54 -10.63 13.68
N THR A 28 1.36 -10.45 14.73
CA THR A 28 2.40 -9.41 14.79
C THR A 28 3.39 -9.47 13.64
N GLU A 29 3.66 -10.69 13.15
CA GLU A 29 4.53 -10.95 12.00
C GLU A 29 4.02 -10.31 10.70
N MET A 30 2.70 -10.13 10.57
CA MET A 30 2.06 -9.53 9.39
C MET A 30 1.88 -8.01 9.53
N MET A 31 2.16 -7.45 10.70
CA MET A 31 2.01 -6.00 10.93
C MET A 31 3.12 -5.23 10.22
N GLU A 32 2.74 -4.14 9.56
CA GLU A 32 3.61 -3.23 8.81
C GLU A 32 4.13 -2.07 9.68
N PHE A 33 3.60 -1.92 10.89
CA PHE A 33 4.08 -0.99 11.89
C PHE A 33 3.90 -1.55 13.30
N PRO A 34 4.64 -1.06 14.31
CA PRO A 34 4.55 -1.55 15.68
C PRO A 34 3.16 -1.33 16.30
N ALA A 35 2.73 -2.23 17.19
CA ALA A 35 1.41 -2.13 17.82
C ALA A 35 1.18 -0.84 18.62
N ASP A 36 2.24 -0.21 19.16
CA ASP A 36 2.16 1.07 19.85
C ASP A 36 1.86 2.26 18.93
N GLU A 37 2.00 2.12 17.61
CA GLU A 37 1.69 3.15 16.61
C GLU A 37 0.25 3.07 16.07
N LEU A 38 -0.54 2.06 16.47
CA LEU A 38 -1.93 1.87 15.99
C LEU A 38 -2.80 3.11 16.18
N VAL A 39 -2.68 3.76 17.34
CA VAL A 39 -3.44 4.97 17.64
C VAL A 39 -2.99 6.10 16.72
N ASP A 40 -1.69 6.30 16.53
CA ASP A 40 -1.18 7.38 15.68
C ASP A 40 -1.66 7.23 14.22
N HIS A 41 -1.67 6.00 13.70
CA HIS A 41 -2.21 5.70 12.37
C HIS A 41 -3.74 5.88 12.27
N TYR A 42 -4.48 5.49 13.32
CA TYR A 42 -5.91 5.77 13.40
C TYR A 42 -6.17 7.28 13.35
N GLU A 43 -5.42 8.07 14.13
CA GLU A 43 -5.62 9.50 14.24
C GLU A 43 -5.31 10.26 12.95
N ARG A 44 -4.35 9.78 12.16
CA ARG A 44 -4.01 10.37 10.85
C ARG A 44 -5.19 10.38 9.89
N TYR A 45 -6.00 9.32 9.88
CA TYR A 45 -7.13 9.13 8.96
C TYR A 45 -8.48 9.05 9.69
N ARG A 46 -8.56 9.66 10.89
CA ARG A 46 -9.75 9.62 11.77
C ARG A 46 -11.03 9.95 11.03
N ASP A 47 -11.06 11.02 10.24
CA ASP A 47 -12.25 11.47 9.52
C ASP A 47 -12.82 10.39 8.57
N PHE A 48 -11.94 9.59 7.96
CA PHE A 48 -12.34 8.45 7.14
C PHE A 48 -12.87 7.32 8.01
N PHE A 49 -12.12 6.93 9.04
CA PHE A 49 -12.49 5.81 9.90
C PHE A 49 -13.82 6.07 10.63
N GLU A 50 -14.02 7.27 11.20
CA GLU A 50 -15.26 7.66 11.85
C GLU A 50 -16.45 7.66 10.87
N ARG A 51 -16.25 8.16 9.65
CA ARG A 51 -17.30 8.17 8.61
C ARG A 51 -17.83 6.78 8.30
N TYR A 52 -16.94 5.79 8.27
CA TYR A 52 -17.29 4.40 7.94
C TYR A 52 -17.43 3.51 9.18
N GLY A 53 -17.35 4.06 10.39
CA GLY A 53 -17.47 3.30 11.64
C GLY A 53 -16.35 2.28 11.85
N ILE A 54 -15.19 2.50 11.24
CA ILE A 54 -13.99 1.67 11.45
C ILE A 54 -13.34 2.08 12.77
N THR A 55 -12.98 1.09 13.57
CA THR A 55 -12.18 1.27 14.79
C THR A 55 -11.09 0.20 14.85
N ILE A 56 -10.13 0.35 15.76
CA ILE A 56 -9.12 -0.70 15.99
C ILE A 56 -9.81 -2.03 16.36
N ASP A 57 -10.85 -1.99 17.20
CA ASP A 57 -11.59 -3.19 17.64
C ASP A 57 -12.58 -3.73 16.58
N ASP A 58 -13.04 -2.90 15.65
CA ASP A 58 -13.90 -3.29 14.51
C ASP A 58 -13.32 -2.73 13.20
N PRO A 59 -12.29 -3.38 12.64
CA PRO A 59 -11.56 -2.89 11.47
C PRO A 59 -12.43 -2.75 10.21
N LEU A 60 -13.51 -3.52 10.10
CA LEU A 60 -14.37 -3.50 8.92
C LEU A 60 -15.45 -2.41 9.01
N GLY A 61 -15.90 -2.05 10.21
CA GLY A 61 -16.99 -1.09 10.40
C GLY A 61 -18.18 -1.34 9.44
N GLY A 62 -18.54 -0.30 8.69
CA GLY A 62 -19.61 -0.32 7.68
C GLY A 62 -19.32 -1.18 6.44
N PHE A 63 -18.09 -1.63 6.23
CA PHE A 63 -17.72 -2.56 5.15
C PHE A 63 -17.93 -4.04 5.53
N ARG A 64 -18.31 -4.33 6.78
CA ARG A 64 -18.59 -5.69 7.21
C ARG A 64 -19.73 -6.30 6.37
N PRO A 65 -19.51 -7.45 5.70
CA PRO A 65 -20.54 -8.09 4.90
C PRO A 65 -21.72 -8.56 5.77
N PRO A 66 -22.97 -8.53 5.26
CA PRO A 66 -24.15 -8.94 6.04
C PRO A 66 -24.11 -10.38 6.55
N GLU A 67 -23.41 -11.26 5.83
CA GLU A 67 -23.24 -12.68 6.19
C GLU A 67 -22.13 -12.89 7.23
N GLY A 68 -21.42 -11.83 7.61
CA GLY A 68 -20.25 -11.87 8.48
C GLY A 68 -18.99 -12.33 7.75
N VAL A 69 -17.91 -12.49 8.52
CA VAL A 69 -16.60 -12.92 8.03
C VAL A 69 -16.31 -14.31 8.60
N ALA A 70 -15.65 -15.15 7.81
CA ALA A 70 -15.20 -16.46 8.30
C ALA A 70 -14.22 -16.29 9.47
N ASN A 71 -14.31 -17.16 10.47
CA ASN A 71 -13.35 -17.16 11.58
C ASN A 71 -11.95 -17.48 11.05
N ALA A 72 -10.96 -16.72 11.53
CA ALA A 72 -9.55 -16.96 11.28
C ALA A 72 -8.84 -17.41 12.57
N PRO A 73 -7.75 -18.20 12.48
CA PRO A 73 -6.94 -18.57 13.64
C PRO A 73 -6.30 -17.33 14.29
N SER A 74 -6.28 -17.23 15.62
CA SER A 74 -5.62 -16.11 16.33
C SER A 74 -4.47 -16.58 17.21
N THR A 75 -3.46 -15.73 17.37
CA THR A 75 -2.30 -15.90 18.26
C THR A 75 -2.11 -14.67 19.16
N PRO A 76 -3.13 -14.26 19.95
CA PRO A 76 -3.06 -13.04 20.76
C PRO A 76 -1.92 -13.04 21.78
N GLU A 77 -1.45 -14.21 22.21
CA GLU A 77 -0.29 -14.35 23.09
C GLU A 77 1.01 -13.78 22.51
N LYS A 78 1.12 -13.62 21.18
CA LYS A 78 2.29 -12.99 20.54
C LYS A 78 2.36 -11.49 20.76
N LEU A 79 1.28 -10.84 21.24
CA LEU A 79 1.29 -9.41 21.55
C LEU A 79 2.13 -9.08 22.79
N ASP A 80 2.39 -10.06 23.67
CA ASP A 80 3.21 -9.87 24.88
C ASP A 80 4.72 -9.75 24.58
N ASP A 81 5.19 -10.37 23.48
CA ASP A 81 6.57 -10.33 22.99
C ASP A 81 6.55 -10.30 21.45
N PRO A 82 6.21 -9.14 20.85
CA PRO A 82 5.89 -9.06 19.44
C PRO A 82 7.14 -9.09 18.55
N GLU A 83 7.09 -9.91 17.51
CA GLU A 83 8.00 -9.84 16.38
C GLU A 83 7.32 -9.09 15.22
N HIS A 84 7.94 -8.00 14.75
CA HIS A 84 7.44 -7.16 13.66
C HIS A 84 8.45 -7.06 12.49
N PRO A 85 8.71 -8.16 11.76
CA PRO A 85 9.73 -8.20 10.71
C PRO A 85 9.46 -7.25 9.54
N HIS A 86 8.20 -6.82 9.36
CA HIS A 86 7.78 -5.90 8.30
C HIS A 86 7.62 -4.45 8.78
N ALA A 87 7.77 -4.20 10.08
CA ALA A 87 7.76 -2.85 10.66
C ALA A 87 9.15 -2.19 10.70
N GLU A 88 10.21 -2.93 10.36
CA GLU A 88 11.55 -2.35 10.23
C GLU A 88 11.53 -1.31 9.10
N GLY A 89 11.67 -0.03 9.46
CA GLY A 89 11.69 1.08 8.52
C GLY A 89 12.76 0.88 7.44
N GLY A 90 12.34 0.83 6.17
CA GLY A 90 13.24 0.62 5.04
C GLY A 90 12.57 0.05 3.80
N PHE A 91 11.41 -0.60 3.92
CA PHE A 91 10.54 -0.88 2.78
C PHE A 91 9.71 0.36 2.49
N ALA A 92 10.30 1.30 1.75
CA ALA A 92 9.47 2.31 1.11
C ALA A 92 8.60 1.59 0.06
N ASP A 93 7.32 1.97 -0.04
CA ASP A 93 6.41 1.59 -1.12
C ASP A 93 6.81 2.20 -2.48
N ASP A 94 8.09 2.50 -2.64
CA ASP A 94 8.67 3.14 -3.79
C ASP A 94 8.98 2.10 -4.87
N VAL A 95 8.73 2.49 -6.11
CA VAL A 95 9.12 1.68 -7.27
C VAL A 95 10.62 1.83 -7.44
N TYR A 96 11.43 0.78 -7.29
CA TYR A 96 12.86 0.87 -7.59
C TYR A 96 13.15 0.40 -9.01
N VAL A 97 13.76 1.25 -9.82
CA VAL A 97 14.17 0.95 -11.19
C VAL A 97 15.69 0.78 -11.23
N GLU A 98 16.15 -0.39 -11.67
CA GLU A 98 17.56 -0.59 -11.99
C GLU A 98 17.85 0.02 -13.37
N THR A 99 18.76 0.98 -13.40
CA THR A 99 19.22 1.60 -14.64
C THR A 99 20.12 0.64 -15.43
N ALA A 100 20.35 0.94 -16.71
CA ALA A 100 21.27 0.15 -17.56
C ALA A 100 22.71 0.06 -17.02
N ASN A 101 23.09 0.92 -16.07
CA ASN A 101 24.40 0.92 -15.41
C ASN A 101 24.43 0.09 -14.12
N GLY A 102 23.32 -0.55 -13.73
CA GLY A 102 23.19 -1.31 -12.49
C GLY A 102 22.95 -0.45 -11.24
N GLU A 103 22.61 0.82 -11.42
CA GLU A 103 22.23 1.73 -10.32
C GLU A 103 20.72 1.63 -10.05
N LEU A 104 20.33 1.37 -8.81
CA LEU A 104 18.93 1.37 -8.34
C LEU A 104 18.48 2.79 -8.00
N VAL A 105 17.41 3.25 -8.66
CA VAL A 105 16.83 4.58 -8.48
C VAL A 105 15.37 4.46 -8.02
N VAL A 106 14.93 5.31 -7.10
CA VAL A 106 13.51 5.43 -6.70
C VAL A 106 12.71 6.08 -7.83
N GLY A 107 11.64 5.43 -8.26
CA GLY A 107 10.68 5.86 -9.28
C GLY A 107 9.68 6.88 -8.71
N GLY A 108 9.01 7.61 -9.59
CA GLY A 108 8.16 8.75 -9.20
C GLY A 108 8.90 10.09 -9.16
N THR A 109 10.10 10.18 -9.76
CA THR A 109 10.79 11.45 -10.01
C THR A 109 10.07 12.28 -11.09
N GLU A 110 10.49 13.53 -11.27
CA GLU A 110 9.97 14.42 -12.32
C GLU A 110 9.93 13.70 -13.70
N GLU A 111 8.78 13.77 -14.37
CA GLU A 111 8.55 13.08 -15.64
C GLU A 111 9.59 13.57 -16.67
N PRO A 112 10.39 12.66 -17.26
CA PRO A 112 11.42 13.07 -18.20
C PRO A 112 10.78 13.66 -19.46
N GLU A 113 11.35 14.75 -19.98
CA GLU A 113 10.84 15.45 -21.18
C GLU A 113 10.74 14.55 -22.42
N ASN A 114 11.48 13.43 -22.44
CA ASN A 114 11.44 12.47 -23.53
C ASN A 114 11.70 11.04 -23.03
N VAL A 115 10.74 10.15 -23.29
CA VAL A 115 10.86 8.72 -22.99
C VAL A 115 11.00 7.95 -24.31
N PRO A 116 12.17 7.34 -24.58
CA PRO A 116 12.37 6.52 -25.76
C PRO A 116 11.58 5.21 -25.62
N VAL A 117 10.44 5.14 -26.30
CA VAL A 117 9.51 4.00 -26.26
C VAL A 117 10.08 2.72 -26.86
N ASP A 118 11.05 2.86 -27.77
CA ASP A 118 11.81 1.76 -28.39
C ASP A 118 12.66 0.97 -27.39
N ARG A 119 12.92 1.57 -26.23
CA ARG A 119 13.69 0.96 -25.13
C ARG A 119 12.81 0.48 -23.98
N ALA A 120 11.49 0.57 -24.12
CA ALA A 120 10.57 0.10 -23.10
C ALA A 120 10.60 -1.44 -22.99
N PRO A 121 10.65 -2.00 -21.78
CA PRO A 121 10.58 -3.45 -21.58
C PRO A 121 9.30 -4.04 -22.21
N GLY A 122 9.46 -5.01 -23.11
CA GLY A 122 8.34 -5.66 -23.79
C GLY A 122 7.85 -4.97 -25.07
N VAL A 123 8.49 -3.88 -25.49
CA VAL A 123 8.31 -3.28 -26.82
C VAL A 123 9.39 -3.80 -27.75
N ASP A 124 8.98 -4.29 -28.91
CA ASP A 124 9.92 -4.67 -29.97
C ASP A 124 10.36 -3.38 -30.70
N PRO A 125 11.66 -3.11 -30.89
CA PRO A 125 12.15 -1.90 -31.55
C PRO A 125 11.67 -1.76 -33.01
N ASP A 126 11.16 -2.83 -33.61
CA ASP A 126 10.57 -2.81 -34.95
C ASP A 126 9.10 -2.33 -34.95
N ASP A 127 8.43 -2.27 -33.79
CA ASP A 127 7.00 -1.87 -33.67
C ASP A 127 6.80 -0.36 -33.44
N VAL A 128 7.88 0.40 -33.22
CA VAL A 128 7.86 1.84 -32.88
C VAL A 128 7.95 2.78 -34.09
N GLU A 129 8.08 2.25 -35.31
CA GLU A 129 8.21 3.02 -36.56
C GLU A 129 6.87 3.52 -37.18
N GLU A 130 5.77 3.61 -36.42
CA GLU A 130 4.45 3.99 -37.00
C GLU A 130 3.72 5.19 -36.34
N VAL A 131 4.40 6.08 -35.61
CA VAL A 131 3.76 7.27 -35.01
C VAL A 131 4.55 8.58 -35.14
N GLU A 132 5.10 8.89 -36.33
CA GLU A 132 5.51 10.27 -36.67
C GLU A 132 4.84 10.74 -37.96
N GLY A 133 3.52 11.01 -37.88
CA GLY A 133 2.76 11.43 -39.05
C GLY A 133 1.36 11.96 -38.78
N ALA A 134 1.17 12.84 -37.78
CA ALA A 134 -0.08 13.59 -37.65
C ALA A 134 0.10 14.91 -36.88
N GLU A 135 0.80 15.89 -37.47
CA GLU A 135 0.57 17.30 -37.16
C GLU A 135 0.21 18.05 -38.45
N SER A 136 -1.00 18.59 -38.51
CA SER A 136 -1.44 19.65 -39.43
C SER A 136 -2.57 20.44 -38.79
#